data_AF-A0A380GAM4-F1
#
_entry.id   AF-A0A380GAM4-F1
#
_cell.length_a   1.000
_cell.length_b   1.000
_cell.length_c   1.000
_cell.angle_alpha   90.00
_cell.angle_beta   90.00
_cell.angle_gamma   90.00
#
_symmetry.space_group_name_H-M   'P 1'
#
loop_
_entity.id
_entity.type
_entity.pdbx_description
1 polymer ?
#
loop_
_entity_poly.entity_id
_entity_poly.type
_entity_poly.pdbx_seq_one_letter_code
_entity_poly.pdbx_strand_id
1 'polypeptide(L)'
;MFHHISVLLKETVDQLNIKEDGVYVDCTLGGAGHSQYLLNQLSDEGRLIAIDQDMTAINHAKEKLQQDLHKVTFVHNNFRNLANILAELNIDKVDGILYDLGVSSPQLDVPERGFSYQHNAKLDMRMDQTQPLSAYEVVNTWSYEALVKIFFRYGEEKFSKQIARKIEARRQQQPIENTFDLVECIKEGIPAKARRKGGHPAKRVFQAIRIAVNDELAAFEDSLEQAIDHVKVNGRISVITFHSLEDRLCKQMFQEYEKGPDVPRGLPVLPEAYTPKLKRVNRKPIVADATDLEDNHRARSAKLRVAEILK
;
A
#
# COMPACT_ATOMS: atom_id res chain seq x y z
N MET A 1 2.41 -16.70 -16.05
CA MET A 1 2.26 -15.49 -16.87
C MET A 1 1.75 -14.40 -15.94
N PHE A 2 2.49 -13.30 -15.78
CA PHE A 2 2.14 -12.22 -14.86
C PHE A 2 0.94 -11.45 -15.44
N HIS A 3 -0.23 -11.54 -14.80
CA HIS A 3 -1.42 -10.83 -15.26
C HIS A 3 -1.87 -9.84 -14.18
N HIS A 4 -1.46 -8.58 -14.34
CA HIS A 4 -1.83 -7.49 -13.42
C HIS A 4 -2.38 -6.32 -14.22
N ILE A 5 -3.64 -5.97 -13.96
CA ILE A 5 -4.29 -4.78 -14.51
C ILE A 5 -4.21 -3.71 -13.43
N SER A 6 -3.44 -2.65 -13.70
CA SER A 6 -3.36 -1.48 -12.83
C SER A 6 -4.73 -0.83 -12.68
N VAL A 7 -5.13 -0.57 -11.44
CA VAL A 7 -6.38 0.13 -11.12
C VAL A 7 -6.13 1.64 -11.17
N LEU A 8 -7.08 2.41 -11.70
CA LEU A 8 -6.96 3.87 -11.82
C LEU A 8 -5.64 4.30 -12.49
N LEU A 9 -5.22 3.54 -13.52
CA LEU A 9 -3.91 3.66 -14.14
C LEU A 9 -3.65 5.09 -14.63
N LYS A 10 -4.56 5.59 -15.47
CA LYS A 10 -4.43 6.91 -16.09
C LYS A 10 -4.61 7.99 -15.06
N GLU A 11 -5.66 7.90 -14.25
CA GLU A 11 -5.98 8.89 -13.22
C GLU A 11 -4.83 9.09 -12.25
N THR A 12 -4.13 8.01 -11.88
CA THR A 12 -3.04 8.08 -10.90
C THR A 12 -1.82 8.79 -11.46
N VAL A 13 -1.43 8.48 -12.70
CA VAL A 13 -0.23 9.05 -13.34
C VAL A 13 -0.52 10.44 -13.90
N ASP A 14 -1.65 10.64 -14.56
CA ASP A 14 -2.02 11.95 -15.15
C ASP A 14 -2.18 13.00 -14.06
N GLN A 15 -2.69 12.61 -12.88
CA GLN A 15 -2.78 13.53 -11.75
C GLN A 15 -1.42 13.92 -11.16
N LEU A 16 -0.32 13.24 -11.47
CA LEU A 16 1.02 13.70 -11.11
C LEU A 16 1.46 14.94 -11.90
N ASN A 17 0.75 15.29 -12.98
CA ASN A 17 1.11 16.39 -13.87
C ASN A 17 2.56 16.26 -14.37
N ILE A 18 2.80 15.18 -15.13
CA ILE A 18 4.14 14.76 -15.56
C ILE A 18 4.84 15.88 -16.34
N LYS A 19 6.11 16.12 -16.00
CA LYS A 19 7.07 16.90 -16.76
C LYS A 19 7.98 15.91 -17.47
N GLU A 20 8.18 16.09 -18.77
CA GLU A 20 8.89 15.13 -19.61
C GLU A 20 10.31 14.83 -19.09
N ASP A 21 11.04 15.84 -18.61
CA ASP A 21 12.40 15.71 -18.04
C ASP A 21 12.39 15.56 -16.50
N GLY A 22 11.24 15.25 -15.91
CA GLY A 22 11.06 15.17 -14.46
C GLY A 22 11.64 13.89 -13.83
N VAL A 23 11.86 13.93 -12.52
CA VAL A 23 12.23 12.75 -11.72
C VAL A 23 11.03 12.28 -10.92
N TYR A 24 10.63 11.02 -11.07
CA TYR A 24 9.47 10.45 -10.39
C TYR A 24 9.86 9.22 -9.57
N VAL A 25 9.08 8.95 -8.52
CA VAL A 25 9.21 7.72 -7.72
C VAL A 25 7.92 6.92 -7.80
N ASP A 26 8.02 5.66 -8.21
CA ASP A 26 7.00 4.64 -8.00
C ASP A 26 7.38 3.86 -6.74
N CYS A 27 6.70 4.13 -5.63
CA CYS A 27 6.99 3.49 -4.35
C CYS A 27 6.48 2.05 -4.26
N THR A 28 5.72 1.57 -5.25
CA THR A 28 5.01 0.29 -5.21
C THR A 28 4.99 -0.33 -6.61
N LEU A 29 6.18 -0.56 -7.17
CA LEU A 29 6.37 -0.95 -8.57
C LEU A 29 5.43 -2.09 -9.01
N GLY A 30 5.31 -3.14 -8.21
CA GLY A 30 4.40 -4.26 -8.42
C GLY A 30 4.47 -4.83 -9.84
N GLY A 31 3.39 -4.67 -10.60
CA GLY A 31 3.30 -5.13 -11.99
C GLY A 31 3.86 -4.17 -13.04
N ALA A 32 4.49 -3.07 -12.63
CA ALA A 32 5.02 -2.01 -13.48
C ALA A 32 4.02 -1.40 -14.47
N GLY A 33 2.71 -1.48 -14.19
CA GLY A 33 1.68 -0.89 -15.05
C GLY A 33 1.71 0.64 -15.00
N HIS A 34 1.68 1.21 -13.79
CA HIS A 34 1.82 2.66 -13.59
C HIS A 34 3.19 3.16 -14.01
N SER A 35 4.26 2.46 -13.63
CA SER A 35 5.63 2.74 -14.11
C SER A 35 5.73 2.81 -15.64
N GLN A 36 5.21 1.82 -16.38
CA GLN A 36 5.24 1.86 -17.86
C GLN A 36 4.46 3.05 -18.41
N TYR A 37 3.26 3.30 -17.88
CA TYR A 37 2.44 4.41 -18.36
C TYR A 37 3.09 5.78 -18.08
N LEU A 38 3.77 5.92 -16.93
CA LEU A 38 4.56 7.11 -16.59
C LEU A 38 5.76 7.27 -17.53
N LEU A 39 6.52 6.20 -17.78
CA LEU A 39 7.69 6.23 -18.67
C LEU A 39 7.36 6.66 -20.10
N ASN A 40 6.15 6.35 -20.58
CA ASN A 40 5.66 6.78 -21.89
C ASN A 40 5.41 8.29 -21.98
N GLN A 41 5.37 8.99 -20.84
CA GLN A 41 5.22 10.45 -20.76
C GLN A 41 6.56 11.16 -20.48
N LEU A 42 7.65 10.40 -20.28
CA LEU A 42 8.99 10.95 -20.04
C LEU A 42 9.81 11.00 -21.33
N SER A 43 10.63 12.05 -21.45
CA SER A 43 11.71 12.12 -22.43
C SER A 43 12.86 11.19 -22.02
N ASP A 44 13.93 11.14 -22.84
CA ASP A 44 15.16 10.42 -22.50
C ASP A 44 15.94 11.05 -21.32
N GLU A 45 15.66 12.30 -20.97
CA GLU A 45 16.25 12.98 -19.80
C GLU A 45 15.42 12.78 -18.52
N GLY A 46 14.17 12.33 -18.66
CA GLY A 46 13.31 11.97 -17.54
C GLY A 46 13.78 10.71 -16.83
N ARG A 47 13.46 10.61 -15.53
CA ARG A 47 13.90 9.49 -14.70
C ARG A 47 12.78 8.94 -13.82
N LEU A 48 12.70 7.62 -13.74
CA LEU A 48 11.83 6.90 -12.82
C LEU A 48 12.64 6.08 -11.82
N ILE A 49 12.36 6.24 -10.53
CA ILE A 49 12.88 5.42 -9.45
C ILE A 49 11.77 4.47 -9.04
N ALA A 50 11.97 3.18 -9.27
CA ALA A 50 10.99 2.13 -9.01
C ALA A 50 11.39 1.31 -7.79
N ILE A 51 10.63 1.43 -6.71
CA ILE A 51 10.87 0.76 -5.43
C ILE A 51 9.90 -0.40 -5.28
N ASP A 52 10.41 -1.57 -4.91
CA ASP A 52 9.59 -2.67 -4.40
C ASP A 52 10.37 -3.48 -3.37
N GLN A 53 9.66 -4.04 -2.39
CA GLN A 53 10.25 -4.96 -1.41
C GLN A 53 10.20 -6.42 -1.89
N ASP A 54 9.44 -6.71 -2.95
CA ASP A 54 9.35 -8.03 -3.57
C ASP A 54 10.28 -8.14 -4.79
N MET A 55 11.34 -8.94 -4.67
CA MET A 55 12.28 -9.18 -5.78
C MET A 55 11.60 -9.78 -7.02
N THR A 56 10.48 -10.50 -6.85
CA THR A 56 9.70 -11.05 -7.96
C THR A 56 9.09 -9.93 -8.81
N ALA A 57 8.61 -8.87 -8.17
CA ALA A 57 8.07 -7.70 -8.86
C ALA A 57 9.17 -6.96 -9.62
N ILE A 58 10.34 -6.77 -9.01
CA ILE A 58 11.51 -6.13 -9.66
C ILE A 58 11.97 -6.91 -10.89
N ASN A 59 12.12 -8.23 -10.78
CA ASN A 59 12.55 -9.05 -11.90
C ASN A 59 11.54 -9.02 -13.04
N HIS A 60 10.24 -9.10 -12.73
CA HIS A 60 9.20 -8.96 -13.74
C HIS A 60 9.21 -7.57 -14.40
N ALA A 61 9.37 -6.51 -13.62
CA ALA A 61 9.41 -5.14 -14.13
C ALA A 61 10.61 -4.90 -15.05
N LYS A 62 11.78 -5.47 -14.73
CA LYS A 62 12.96 -5.41 -15.61
C LYS A 62 12.71 -6.04 -16.97
N GLU A 63 11.94 -7.12 -17.03
CA GLU A 63 11.53 -7.74 -18.30
C GLU A 63 10.48 -6.91 -19.03
N LYS A 64 9.49 -6.39 -18.30
CA LYS A 64 8.39 -5.61 -18.89
C LYS A 64 8.85 -4.25 -19.43
N LEU A 65 9.78 -3.59 -18.74
CA LEU A 65 10.28 -2.25 -19.06
C LEU A 65 11.60 -2.29 -19.87
N GLN A 66 11.90 -3.41 -20.57
CA GLN A 66 13.17 -3.61 -21.26
C GLN A 66 13.57 -2.48 -22.23
N GLN A 67 12.59 -1.82 -22.84
CA GLN A 67 12.81 -0.74 -23.80
C GLN A 67 13.16 0.60 -23.15
N ASP A 68 12.86 0.77 -21.86
CA ASP A 68 13.00 2.02 -21.12
C ASP A 68 14.02 1.92 -19.98
N LEU A 69 14.84 0.85 -19.94
CA LEU A 69 15.78 0.59 -18.84
C LEU A 69 16.76 1.73 -18.57
N HIS A 70 17.09 2.54 -19.57
CA HIS A 70 17.97 3.71 -19.42
C HIS A 70 17.35 4.80 -18.55
N LYS A 71 16.02 4.89 -18.48
CA LYS A 71 15.28 5.87 -17.66
C LYS A 71 14.95 5.38 -16.25
N VAL A 72 15.13 4.07 -15.97
CA VAL A 72 14.61 3.44 -14.75
C VAL A 72 15.73 3.02 -13.79
N THR A 73 15.59 3.40 -12.53
CA THR A 73 16.39 2.89 -11.42
C THR A 73 15.53 1.97 -10.56
N PHE A 74 15.82 0.67 -10.55
CA PHE A 74 15.13 -0.31 -9.69
C PHE A 74 15.80 -0.40 -8.33
N VAL A 75 15.01 -0.33 -7.25
CA VAL A 75 15.49 -0.39 -5.87
C VAL A 75 14.75 -1.48 -5.12
N HIS A 76 15.46 -2.52 -4.68
CA HIS A 76 14.92 -3.54 -3.77
C HIS A 76 14.99 -3.03 -2.35
N ASN A 77 13.91 -2.42 -1.89
CA ASN A 77 13.81 -1.84 -0.55
C ASN A 77 12.33 -1.63 -0.19
N ASN A 78 12.06 -1.39 1.08
CA ASN A 78 10.75 -0.92 1.51
C ASN A 78 10.66 0.59 1.34
N PHE A 79 9.56 1.09 0.78
CA PHE A 79 9.36 2.52 0.55
C PHE A 79 9.41 3.37 1.84
N ARG A 80 9.29 2.77 3.04
CA ARG A 80 9.56 3.44 4.32
C ARG A 80 10.95 4.09 4.39
N ASN A 81 11.89 3.66 3.56
CA ASN A 81 13.25 4.18 3.49
C ASN A 81 13.43 5.22 2.38
N LEU A 82 12.33 5.84 1.90
CA LEU A 82 12.32 6.77 0.75
C LEU A 82 13.43 7.81 0.81
N ALA A 83 13.59 8.54 1.92
CA ALA A 83 14.61 9.58 2.08
C ALA A 83 16.03 9.01 1.93
N ASN A 84 16.30 7.85 2.54
CA ASN A 84 17.60 7.19 2.45
C ASN A 84 17.89 6.72 1.01
N ILE A 85 16.88 6.14 0.33
CA ILE A 85 16.98 5.71 -1.07
C ILE A 85 17.32 6.90 -1.96
N LEU A 86 16.61 8.03 -1.79
CA LEU A 86 16.87 9.24 -2.56
C LEU A 86 18.28 9.80 -2.29
N ALA A 87 18.71 9.82 -1.02
CA ALA A 87 20.04 10.24 -0.64
C ALA A 87 21.16 9.38 -1.25
N GLU A 88 21.02 8.05 -1.24
CA GLU A 88 21.96 7.11 -1.87
C GLU A 88 22.06 7.32 -3.39
N LEU A 89 20.96 7.72 -4.02
CA LEU A 89 20.91 8.07 -5.44
C LEU A 89 21.38 9.51 -5.74
N ASN A 90 21.81 10.27 -4.73
CA ASN A 90 22.18 11.69 -4.80
C ASN A 90 21.04 12.59 -5.32
N ILE A 91 19.81 12.31 -4.88
CA ILE A 91 18.61 13.05 -5.25
C ILE A 91 18.02 13.68 -3.99
N ASP A 92 17.96 15.02 -3.96
CA ASP A 92 17.35 15.74 -2.83
C ASP A 92 15.83 15.83 -2.97
N LYS A 93 15.36 16.15 -4.18
CA LYS A 93 13.93 16.35 -4.48
C LYS A 93 13.50 15.72 -5.80
N VAL A 94 12.25 15.27 -5.85
CA VAL A 94 11.61 14.67 -7.04
C VAL A 94 10.38 15.46 -7.48
N ASP A 95 9.99 15.35 -8.74
CA ASP A 95 8.84 16.05 -9.33
C ASP A 95 7.49 15.42 -8.95
N GLY A 96 7.48 14.13 -8.60
CA GLY A 96 6.29 13.50 -8.05
C GLY A 96 6.54 12.08 -7.54
N ILE A 97 5.62 11.61 -6.71
CA ILE A 97 5.67 10.29 -6.10
C ILE A 97 4.30 9.62 -6.21
N LEU A 98 4.26 8.35 -6.60
CA LEU A 98 3.04 7.56 -6.60
C LEU A 98 3.12 6.36 -5.65
N TYR A 99 1.96 6.00 -5.12
CA TYR A 99 1.72 4.83 -4.29
C TYR A 99 0.47 4.10 -4.80
N ASP A 100 0.61 2.84 -5.15
CA ASP A 100 -0.44 1.86 -5.43
C ASP A 100 -0.43 0.81 -4.30
N LEU A 101 -1.10 1.12 -3.19
CA LEU A 101 -0.97 0.34 -1.96
C LEU A 101 -1.60 -1.06 -2.07
N GLY A 102 -1.23 -1.95 -1.16
CA GLY A 102 -1.78 -3.30 -1.10
C GLY A 102 -0.91 -4.34 -1.81
N VAL A 103 -1.54 -5.39 -2.33
CA VAL A 103 -0.84 -6.59 -2.82
C VAL A 103 -0.82 -6.65 -4.34
N SER A 104 0.29 -7.08 -4.91
CA SER A 104 0.38 -7.36 -6.35
C SER A 104 -0.39 -8.64 -6.72
N SER A 105 -0.78 -8.81 -7.98
CA SER A 105 -1.43 -10.06 -8.43
C SER A 105 -0.60 -11.31 -8.13
N PRO A 106 0.73 -11.36 -8.42
CA PRO A 106 1.54 -12.53 -8.08
C PRO A 106 1.50 -12.93 -6.61
N GLN A 107 1.43 -11.97 -5.69
CA GLN A 107 1.35 -12.27 -4.25
C GLN A 107 0.07 -13.03 -3.91
N LEU A 108 -1.03 -12.77 -4.62
CA LEU A 108 -2.31 -13.48 -4.46
C LEU A 108 -2.40 -14.76 -5.28
N ASP A 109 -1.85 -14.74 -6.50
CA ASP A 109 -1.99 -15.80 -7.51
C ASP A 109 -1.02 -16.95 -7.29
N VAL A 110 0.14 -16.70 -6.67
CA VAL A 110 1.12 -17.73 -6.28
C VAL A 110 0.73 -18.29 -4.93
N PRO A 111 0.14 -19.50 -4.85
CA PRO A 111 -0.40 -20.03 -3.60
C PRO A 111 0.64 -20.09 -2.50
N GLU A 112 1.88 -20.45 -2.83
CA GLU A 112 3.00 -20.65 -1.90
C GLU A 112 3.33 -19.39 -1.08
N ARG A 113 2.93 -18.20 -1.54
CA ARG A 113 3.09 -16.94 -0.82
C ARG A 113 2.14 -16.79 0.37
N GLY A 114 1.09 -17.61 0.46
CA GLY A 114 0.21 -17.70 1.62
C GLY A 114 -0.72 -16.50 1.84
N PHE A 115 -0.87 -15.58 0.87
CA PHE A 115 -1.77 -14.43 0.99
C PHE A 115 -3.24 -14.80 0.74
N SER A 116 -3.50 -15.86 -0.02
CA SER A 116 -4.85 -16.28 -0.38
C SER A 116 -5.42 -17.28 0.63
N TYR A 117 -6.68 -17.07 1.02
CA TYR A 117 -7.47 -18.04 1.78
C TYR A 117 -8.21 -19.05 0.89
N GLN A 118 -8.06 -18.94 -0.45
CA GLN A 118 -8.73 -19.83 -1.41
C GLN A 118 -7.88 -21.06 -1.77
N HIS A 119 -6.56 -20.95 -1.60
CA HIS A 119 -5.61 -22.02 -1.87
C HIS A 119 -4.90 -22.42 -0.58
N ASN A 120 -4.59 -23.71 -0.44
CA ASN A 120 -3.85 -24.19 0.71
C ASN A 120 -2.36 -23.96 0.52
N ALA A 121 -1.73 -23.27 1.46
CA ALA A 121 -0.31 -22.98 1.42
C ALA A 121 0.23 -22.67 2.82
N LYS A 122 1.56 -22.66 2.98
CA LYS A 122 2.20 -22.25 4.24
C LYS A 122 1.80 -20.82 4.62
N LEU A 123 1.68 -20.56 5.92
CA LEU A 123 1.43 -19.21 6.44
C LEU A 123 2.68 -18.32 6.31
N ASP A 124 2.88 -17.71 5.14
CA ASP A 124 3.98 -16.77 4.91
C ASP A 124 3.50 -15.31 4.96
N MET A 125 2.75 -14.84 3.95
CA MET A 125 2.25 -13.46 3.82
C MET A 125 3.33 -12.35 3.83
N ARG A 126 4.62 -12.69 3.72
CA ARG A 126 5.67 -11.67 3.59
C ARG A 126 5.74 -11.18 2.14
N MET A 127 5.74 -9.86 1.97
CA MET A 127 6.01 -9.22 0.69
C MET A 127 7.50 -9.32 0.36
N ASP A 128 8.36 -9.06 1.35
CA ASP A 128 9.79 -9.36 1.31
C ASP A 128 10.07 -10.68 2.03
N GLN A 129 10.43 -11.74 1.30
CA GLN A 129 10.69 -13.05 1.89
C GLN A 129 12.00 -13.11 2.70
N THR A 130 12.83 -12.07 2.66
CA THR A 130 14.06 -11.99 3.47
C THR A 130 13.78 -11.57 4.91
N GLN A 131 12.61 -10.96 5.19
CA GLN A 131 12.26 -10.52 6.54
C GLN A 131 11.91 -11.71 7.47
N PRO A 132 12.17 -11.61 8.79
CA PRO A 132 12.01 -12.74 9.71
C PRO A 132 10.55 -13.04 10.08
N LEU A 133 9.71 -12.00 10.23
CA LEU A 133 8.34 -12.16 10.71
C LEU A 133 7.43 -12.68 9.59
N SER A 134 6.85 -13.87 9.76
CA SER A 134 5.85 -14.44 8.86
C SER A 134 4.47 -14.52 9.50
N ALA A 135 3.43 -14.79 8.71
CA ALA A 135 2.10 -15.08 9.23
C ALA A 135 2.09 -16.28 10.18
N TYR A 136 2.95 -17.29 9.92
CA TYR A 136 3.14 -18.42 10.82
C TYR A 136 3.61 -17.95 12.20
N GLU A 137 4.63 -17.10 12.26
CA GLU A 137 5.14 -16.51 13.50
C GLU A 137 4.04 -15.73 14.22
N VAL A 138 3.33 -14.84 13.51
CA VAL A 138 2.23 -14.05 14.08
C VAL A 138 1.16 -14.96 14.69
N VAL A 139 0.70 -15.97 13.96
CA VAL A 139 -0.38 -16.86 14.41
C VAL A 139 0.05 -17.78 15.55
N ASN A 140 1.27 -18.30 15.52
CA ASN A 140 1.71 -19.32 16.47
C ASN A 140 2.41 -18.76 17.72
N THR A 141 2.99 -17.56 17.66
CA THR A 141 3.83 -17.03 18.76
C THR A 141 3.25 -15.81 19.47
N TRP A 142 2.47 -14.96 18.78
CA TRP A 142 1.97 -13.73 19.40
C TRP A 142 0.95 -14.00 20.50
N SER A 143 0.88 -13.12 21.50
CA SER A 143 -0.08 -13.26 22.59
C SER A 143 -1.53 -13.12 22.10
N TYR A 144 -2.46 -13.65 22.89
CA TYR A 144 -3.89 -13.49 22.64
C TYR A 144 -4.26 -12.00 22.47
N GLU A 145 -3.75 -11.12 23.34
CA GLU A 145 -4.02 -9.68 23.31
C GLU A 145 -3.48 -9.03 22.03
N ALA A 146 -2.29 -9.44 21.58
CA ALA A 146 -1.69 -8.96 20.34
C ALA A 146 -2.54 -9.38 19.12
N LEU A 147 -2.98 -10.64 19.06
CA LEU A 147 -3.88 -11.13 18.01
C LEU A 147 -5.22 -10.38 18.00
N VAL A 148 -5.84 -10.20 19.16
CA VAL A 148 -7.08 -9.41 19.29
C VAL A 148 -6.88 -7.99 18.80
N LYS A 149 -5.76 -7.36 19.18
CA LYS A 149 -5.43 -5.99 18.79
C LYS A 149 -5.35 -5.87 17.26
N ILE A 150 -4.62 -6.74 16.57
CA ILE A 150 -4.50 -6.64 15.11
C ILE A 150 -5.81 -6.99 14.39
N PHE A 151 -6.55 -8.02 14.83
CA PHE A 151 -7.82 -8.38 14.19
C PHE A 151 -8.85 -7.26 14.33
N PHE A 152 -8.88 -6.60 15.49
CA PHE A 152 -9.76 -5.46 15.71
C PHE A 152 -9.30 -4.23 14.93
N ARG A 153 -8.03 -3.82 15.08
CA ARG A 153 -7.51 -2.57 14.49
C ARG A 153 -7.35 -2.65 12.97
N TYR A 154 -6.73 -3.72 12.48
CA TYR A 154 -6.37 -3.86 11.07
C TYR A 154 -7.44 -4.61 10.25
N GLY A 155 -8.14 -5.56 10.88
CA GLY A 155 -9.20 -6.31 10.21
C GLY A 155 -10.59 -5.70 10.32
N GLU A 156 -10.77 -4.70 11.20
CA GLU A 156 -12.10 -4.20 11.61
C GLU A 156 -13.05 -5.37 11.97
N GLU A 157 -12.49 -6.42 12.62
CA GLU A 157 -13.17 -7.69 12.92
C GLU A 157 -13.85 -7.67 14.29
N LYS A 158 -15.16 -7.90 14.30
CA LYS A 158 -16.01 -7.85 15.50
C LYS A 158 -15.83 -9.09 16.39
N PHE A 159 -15.50 -10.23 15.78
CA PHE A 159 -15.27 -11.49 16.48
C PHE A 159 -13.80 -11.72 16.86
N SER A 160 -12.98 -10.65 16.89
CA SER A 160 -11.53 -10.70 17.16
C SER A 160 -11.16 -11.55 18.37
N LYS A 161 -11.85 -11.36 19.51
CA LYS A 161 -11.66 -12.14 20.73
C LYS A 161 -11.92 -13.64 20.54
N GLN A 162 -13.02 -14.00 19.87
CA GLN A 162 -13.42 -15.40 19.67
C GLN A 162 -12.45 -16.11 18.72
N ILE A 163 -12.06 -15.44 17.64
CA ILE A 163 -11.09 -15.96 16.66
C ILE A 163 -9.72 -16.14 17.31
N ALA A 164 -9.22 -15.15 18.06
CA ALA A 164 -7.93 -15.26 18.75
C ALA A 164 -7.92 -16.40 19.78
N ARG A 165 -9.02 -16.63 20.51
CA ARG A 165 -9.14 -17.81 21.40
C ARG A 165 -9.11 -19.13 20.63
N LYS A 166 -9.74 -19.21 19.46
CA LYS A 166 -9.70 -20.41 18.63
C LYS A 166 -8.31 -20.72 18.10
N ILE A 167 -7.58 -19.69 17.67
CA ILE A 167 -6.19 -19.80 17.26
C ILE A 167 -5.31 -20.28 18.43
N GLU A 168 -5.43 -19.66 19.60
CA GLU A 168 -4.68 -20.02 20.81
C GLU A 168 -4.93 -21.49 21.23
N ALA A 169 -6.19 -21.90 21.27
CA ALA A 169 -6.56 -23.27 21.62
C ALA A 169 -6.06 -24.29 20.59
N ARG A 170 -6.10 -23.96 19.29
CA ARG A 170 -5.60 -24.85 18.23
C ARG A 170 -4.09 -25.03 18.32
N ARG A 171 -3.33 -23.93 18.43
CA ARG A 171 -1.86 -23.98 18.46
C ARG A 171 -1.28 -24.65 19.71
N GLN A 172 -2.05 -24.74 20.80
CA GLN A 172 -1.69 -25.54 21.98
C GLN A 172 -1.73 -27.05 21.71
N GLN A 173 -2.52 -27.50 20.74
CA GLN A 173 -2.62 -28.91 20.37
C GLN A 173 -1.68 -29.25 19.22
N GLN A 174 -1.67 -28.40 18.18
CA GLN A 174 -0.80 -28.54 17.03
C GLN A 174 -0.56 -27.17 16.38
N PRO A 175 0.65 -26.85 15.90
CA PRO A 175 0.90 -25.61 15.18
C PRO A 175 -0.06 -25.42 14.00
N ILE A 176 -0.43 -24.18 13.74
CA ILE A 176 -1.25 -23.81 12.58
C ILE A 176 -0.26 -23.53 11.44
N GLU A 177 -0.12 -24.49 10.52
CA GLU A 177 0.95 -24.44 9.51
C GLU A 177 0.52 -23.79 8.20
N ASN A 178 -0.75 -23.95 7.83
CA ASN A 178 -1.25 -23.56 6.51
C ASN A 178 -2.49 -22.66 6.56
N THR A 179 -2.79 -22.06 5.42
CA THR A 179 -3.90 -21.12 5.24
C THR A 179 -5.25 -21.76 5.55
N PHE A 180 -5.46 -23.04 5.22
CA PHE A 180 -6.72 -23.72 5.50
C PHE A 180 -6.93 -23.98 6.99
N ASP A 181 -5.88 -24.36 7.73
CA ASP A 181 -5.96 -24.51 9.19
C ASP A 181 -6.37 -23.21 9.87
N LEU A 182 -5.79 -22.09 9.43
CA LEU A 182 -6.14 -20.76 9.91
C LEU A 182 -7.59 -20.41 9.55
N VAL A 183 -8.02 -20.68 8.32
CA VAL A 183 -9.41 -20.47 7.87
C VAL A 183 -10.41 -21.22 8.75
N GLU A 184 -10.12 -22.48 9.12
CA GLU A 184 -11.00 -23.25 10.00
C GLU A 184 -11.06 -22.66 11.40
N CYS A 185 -9.92 -22.23 11.98
CA CYS A 185 -9.92 -21.53 13.27
C CYS A 185 -10.79 -20.27 13.24
N ILE A 186 -10.72 -19.50 12.15
CA ILE A 186 -11.52 -18.29 11.96
C ILE A 186 -13.01 -18.65 11.85
N LYS A 187 -13.37 -19.66 11.05
CA LYS A 187 -14.77 -20.10 10.89
C LYS A 187 -15.37 -20.58 12.20
N GLU A 188 -14.62 -21.31 13.02
CA GLU A 188 -15.05 -21.74 14.34
C GLU A 188 -15.24 -20.57 15.32
N GLY A 189 -14.46 -19.50 15.16
CA GLY A 189 -14.55 -18.28 15.95
C GLY A 189 -15.69 -17.35 15.56
N ILE A 190 -16.41 -17.63 14.46
CA ILE A 190 -17.50 -16.78 13.96
C ILE A 190 -18.84 -17.53 14.01
N PRO A 191 -19.87 -16.97 14.66
CA PRO A 191 -21.21 -17.57 14.69
C PRO A 191 -21.75 -17.89 13.28
N ALA A 192 -22.37 -19.06 13.12
CA ALA A 192 -22.87 -19.55 11.82
C ALA A 192 -23.78 -18.54 11.09
N LYS A 193 -24.61 -17.81 11.84
CA LYS A 193 -25.50 -16.75 11.31
C LYS A 193 -24.71 -15.57 10.73
N ALA A 194 -23.58 -15.21 11.33
CA ALA A 194 -22.71 -14.14 10.86
C ALA A 194 -21.86 -14.59 9.65
N ARG A 195 -21.48 -15.86 9.57
CA ARG A 195 -20.73 -16.43 8.42
C ARG A 195 -21.46 -16.34 7.09
N ARG A 196 -22.80 -16.30 7.10
CA ARG A 196 -23.64 -16.28 5.89
C ARG A 196 -23.89 -14.86 5.33
N LYS A 197 -23.44 -13.81 6.03
CA LYS A 197 -23.63 -12.42 5.60
C LYS A 197 -22.29 -11.81 5.22
N GLY A 198 -22.18 -11.31 3.99
CA GLY A 198 -20.98 -10.63 3.48
C GLY A 198 -20.05 -11.54 2.67
N GLY A 199 -18.79 -11.11 2.51
CA GLY A 199 -17.75 -11.88 1.82
C GLY A 199 -17.18 -13.03 2.66
N HIS A 200 -16.10 -13.65 2.17
CA HIS A 200 -15.45 -14.77 2.86
C HIS A 200 -15.05 -14.41 4.31
N PRO A 201 -15.37 -15.24 5.32
CA PRO A 201 -15.17 -14.91 6.73
C PRO A 201 -13.71 -14.69 7.11
N ALA A 202 -12.78 -15.33 6.41
CA ALA A 202 -11.35 -15.18 6.68
C ALA A 202 -10.73 -13.88 6.14
N LYS A 203 -11.43 -13.16 5.24
CA LYS A 203 -10.87 -12.01 4.51
C LYS A 203 -10.26 -10.96 5.44
N ARG A 204 -10.99 -10.60 6.51
CA ARG A 204 -10.58 -9.55 7.46
C ARG A 204 -9.39 -9.96 8.33
N VAL A 205 -9.34 -11.22 8.74
CA VAL A 205 -8.25 -11.74 9.56
C VAL A 205 -6.98 -11.90 8.73
N PHE A 206 -7.09 -12.40 7.49
CA PHE A 206 -5.97 -12.47 6.57
C PHE A 206 -5.41 -11.07 6.27
N GLN A 207 -6.28 -10.10 6.01
CA GLN A 207 -5.87 -8.70 5.87
C GLN A 207 -5.16 -8.18 7.12
N ALA A 208 -5.68 -8.45 8.31
CA ALA A 208 -5.08 -8.00 9.56
C ALA A 208 -3.68 -8.57 9.80
N ILE A 209 -3.51 -9.88 9.52
CA ILE A 209 -2.21 -10.55 9.65
C ILE A 209 -1.25 -10.01 8.60
N ARG A 210 -1.68 -9.85 7.35
CA ARG A 210 -0.87 -9.27 6.27
C ARG A 210 -0.33 -7.88 6.64
N ILE A 211 -1.22 -7.00 7.11
CA ILE A 211 -0.87 -5.65 7.57
C ILE A 211 0.15 -5.71 8.73
N ALA A 212 -0.02 -6.66 9.66
CA ALA A 212 0.90 -6.82 10.79
C ALA A 212 2.27 -7.40 10.40
N VAL A 213 2.29 -8.37 9.47
CA VAL A 213 3.51 -9.02 8.96
C VAL A 213 4.39 -8.04 8.22
N ASN A 214 3.80 -7.20 7.37
CA ASN A 214 4.53 -6.26 6.51
C ASN A 214 4.56 -4.83 7.08
N ASP A 215 3.98 -4.63 8.26
CA ASP A 215 3.90 -3.33 8.93
C ASP A 215 3.41 -2.21 7.99
N GLU A 216 2.38 -2.54 7.19
CA GLU A 216 2.00 -1.78 5.97
C GLU A 216 1.59 -0.34 6.28
N LEU A 217 0.84 -0.14 7.36
CA LEU A 217 0.31 1.19 7.71
C LEU A 217 1.40 2.11 8.25
N ALA A 218 2.32 1.61 9.07
CA ALA A 218 3.43 2.42 9.59
C ALA A 218 4.43 2.74 8.49
N ALA A 219 4.77 1.75 7.65
CA ALA A 219 5.60 1.97 6.47
C ALA A 219 5.04 3.09 5.58
N PHE A 220 3.72 3.08 5.36
CA PHE A 220 3.05 4.07 4.53
C PHE A 220 3.02 5.45 5.19
N GLU A 221 2.76 5.52 6.50
CA GLU A 221 2.86 6.75 7.27
C GLU A 221 4.26 7.38 7.18
N ASP A 222 5.30 6.61 7.50
CA ASP A 222 6.70 7.03 7.46
C ASP A 222 7.10 7.54 6.07
N SER A 223 6.72 6.80 5.02
CA SER A 223 7.05 7.16 3.64
C SER A 223 6.25 8.35 3.13
N LEU A 224 4.98 8.49 3.53
CA LEU A 224 4.16 9.62 3.10
C LEU A 224 4.66 10.93 3.71
N GLU A 225 5.12 10.89 4.97
CA GLU A 225 5.78 12.03 5.61
C GLU A 225 7.07 12.41 4.86
N GLN A 226 7.94 11.44 4.56
CA GLN A 226 9.14 11.66 3.76
C GLN A 226 8.84 12.18 2.35
N ALA A 227 7.77 11.70 1.71
CA ALA A 227 7.37 12.15 0.39
C ALA A 227 6.97 13.63 0.38
N ILE A 228 6.27 14.09 1.42
CA ILE A 228 5.91 15.51 1.56
C ILE A 228 7.18 16.38 1.64
N ASP A 229 8.21 15.88 2.30
CA ASP A 229 9.48 16.60 2.44
C ASP A 229 10.43 16.41 1.25
N HIS A 230 10.19 15.47 0.33
CA HIS A 230 11.06 15.23 -0.84
C HIS A 230 10.45 15.55 -2.20
N VAL A 231 9.16 15.88 -2.28
CA VAL A 231 8.57 16.37 -3.52
C VAL A 231 8.87 17.87 -3.69
N LYS A 232 9.24 18.29 -4.91
CA LYS A 232 9.49 19.68 -5.28
C LYS A 232 8.21 20.51 -5.13
N VAL A 233 8.35 21.82 -4.93
CA VAL A 233 7.22 22.76 -5.00
C VAL A 233 6.50 22.61 -6.35
N ASN A 234 5.17 22.60 -6.31
CA ASN A 234 4.25 22.27 -7.41
C ASN A 234 4.31 20.82 -7.90
N GLY A 235 5.17 19.97 -7.32
CA GLY A 235 5.15 18.53 -7.53
C GLY A 235 4.00 17.87 -6.79
N ARG A 236 3.69 16.62 -7.16
CA ARG A 236 2.49 15.93 -6.66
C ARG A 236 2.76 14.56 -6.08
N ILE A 237 1.95 14.21 -5.08
CA ILE A 237 1.89 12.89 -4.47
C ILE A 237 0.54 12.27 -4.82
N SER A 238 0.56 11.09 -5.43
CA SER A 238 -0.62 10.34 -5.88
C SER A 238 -0.71 9.02 -5.11
N VAL A 239 -1.83 8.77 -4.42
CA VAL A 239 -1.99 7.59 -3.56
C VAL A 239 -3.29 6.86 -3.88
N ILE A 240 -3.17 5.63 -4.37
CA ILE A 240 -4.27 4.67 -4.48
C ILE A 240 -4.30 3.81 -3.21
N THR A 241 -5.48 3.71 -2.61
CA THR A 241 -5.73 2.90 -1.41
C THR A 241 -6.82 1.89 -1.70
N PHE A 242 -6.76 0.68 -1.11
CA PHE A 242 -7.74 -0.39 -1.36
C PHE A 242 -8.58 -0.72 -0.13
N HIS A 243 -8.23 -0.19 1.03
CA HIS A 243 -9.05 -0.35 2.23
C HIS A 243 -9.19 0.91 3.07
N SER A 244 -10.17 0.86 3.98
CA SER A 244 -10.60 1.97 4.82
C SER A 244 -9.47 2.57 5.66
N LEU A 245 -8.56 1.74 6.18
CA LEU A 245 -7.46 2.19 7.05
C LEU A 245 -6.42 3.04 6.29
N GLU A 246 -5.95 2.58 5.12
CA GLU A 246 -5.06 3.34 4.24
C GLU A 246 -5.69 4.66 3.80
N ASP A 247 -6.93 4.62 3.30
CA ASP A 247 -7.66 5.81 2.85
C ASP A 247 -7.82 6.84 3.97
N ARG A 248 -8.09 6.36 5.20
CA ARG A 248 -8.23 7.21 6.38
C ARG A 248 -6.90 7.85 6.78
N LEU A 249 -5.81 7.08 6.81
CA LEU A 249 -4.47 7.56 7.10
C LEU A 249 -4.02 8.63 6.10
N CYS A 250 -4.07 8.32 4.80
CA CYS A 250 -3.73 9.26 3.73
C CYS A 250 -4.56 10.55 3.82
N LYS A 251 -5.88 10.43 4.01
CA LYS A 251 -6.77 11.58 4.17
C LYS A 251 -6.36 12.44 5.38
N GLN A 252 -6.10 11.82 6.53
CA GLN A 252 -5.78 12.55 7.76
C GLN A 252 -4.46 13.30 7.62
N MET A 253 -3.41 12.65 7.11
CA MET A 253 -2.12 13.31 6.87
C MET A 253 -2.26 14.48 5.90
N PHE A 254 -2.92 14.28 4.75
CA PHE A 254 -3.14 15.40 3.82
C PHE A 254 -3.96 16.54 4.44
N GLN A 255 -4.94 16.25 5.29
CA GLN A 255 -5.71 17.29 5.98
C GLN A 255 -4.87 18.06 7.01
N GLU A 256 -3.98 17.37 7.73
CA GLU A 256 -3.09 17.98 8.71
C GLU A 256 -2.10 18.93 8.04
N TYR A 257 -1.43 18.48 6.99
CA TYR A 257 -0.46 19.28 6.24
C TYR A 257 -1.11 20.40 5.39
N GLU A 258 -2.39 20.24 4.98
CA GLU A 258 -3.18 21.29 4.33
C GLU A 258 -3.69 22.35 5.32
N LYS A 259 -4.01 21.97 6.57
CA LYS A 259 -4.46 22.93 7.58
C LYS A 259 -3.33 23.90 7.95
N GLY A 260 -2.10 23.38 8.08
CA GLY A 260 -0.97 24.17 8.56
C GLY A 260 -1.11 24.60 10.03
N PRO A 261 -0.16 25.40 10.53
CA PRO A 261 -0.16 25.87 11.92
C PRO A 261 -1.30 26.86 12.19
N ASP A 262 -1.77 26.94 13.45
CA ASP A 262 -2.85 27.85 13.82
C ASP A 262 -2.44 29.31 13.62
N VAL A 263 -3.24 30.03 12.83
CA VAL A 263 -2.98 31.43 12.46
C VAL A 263 -3.62 32.38 13.50
N PRO A 264 -2.85 33.30 14.11
CA PRO A 264 -3.41 34.35 14.96
C PRO A 264 -4.43 35.22 14.21
N ARG A 265 -5.57 35.52 14.85
CA ARG A 265 -6.63 36.36 14.26
C ARG A 265 -6.14 37.79 14.06
N GLY A 266 -6.45 38.38 12.90
CA GLY A 266 -6.20 39.81 12.62
C GLY A 266 -4.90 40.12 11.89
N LEU A 267 -4.17 39.12 11.39
CA LEU A 267 -3.00 39.36 10.54
C LEU A 267 -3.42 39.85 9.14
N PRO A 268 -2.91 40.99 8.65
CA PRO A 268 -3.25 41.52 7.33
C PRO A 268 -2.64 40.71 6.18
N VAL A 269 -1.53 40.01 6.43
CA VAL A 269 -0.86 39.08 5.48
C VAL A 269 -0.43 37.84 6.26
N LEU A 270 -0.67 36.64 5.70
CA LEU A 270 -0.21 35.38 6.29
C LEU A 270 1.32 35.28 6.10
N PRO A 271 2.13 35.19 7.17
CA PRO A 271 3.56 34.93 7.01
C PRO A 271 3.80 33.56 6.37
N GLU A 272 4.89 33.41 5.62
CA GLU A 272 5.26 32.16 4.91
C GLU A 272 5.37 30.93 5.84
N ALA A 273 5.72 31.18 7.11
CA ALA A 273 5.71 30.16 8.16
C ALA A 273 4.34 29.49 8.34
N TYR A 274 3.25 30.21 8.06
CA TYR A 274 1.87 29.74 8.19
C TYR A 274 1.27 29.20 6.88
N THR A 275 1.99 29.27 5.77
CA THR A 275 1.54 28.66 4.52
C THR A 275 1.49 27.14 4.68
N PRO A 276 0.41 26.45 4.28
CA PRO A 276 0.36 24.99 4.29
C PRO A 276 1.51 24.36 3.50
N LYS A 277 2.00 23.19 3.92
CA LYS A 277 3.02 22.45 3.15
C LYS A 277 2.44 21.92 1.83
N LEU A 278 1.17 21.55 1.83
CA LEU A 278 0.50 21.01 0.65
C LEU A 278 -0.93 21.52 0.53
N LYS A 279 -1.54 21.31 -0.63
CA LYS A 279 -3.01 21.37 -0.82
C LYS A 279 -3.50 20.06 -1.43
N ARG A 280 -4.72 19.66 -1.08
CA ARG A 280 -5.35 18.51 -1.74
C ARG A 280 -5.84 18.95 -3.12
N VAL A 281 -5.45 18.21 -4.16
CA VAL A 281 -5.94 18.43 -5.53
C VAL A 281 -7.42 18.05 -5.63
N ASN A 282 -7.81 16.96 -4.95
CA ASN A 282 -9.18 16.48 -4.87
C ASN A 282 -9.68 16.35 -3.42
N ARG A 283 -10.84 16.96 -3.10
CA ARG A 283 -11.47 16.83 -1.76
C ARG A 283 -12.09 15.46 -1.52
N LYS A 284 -12.76 14.92 -2.54
CA LYS A 284 -13.30 13.55 -2.56
C LYS A 284 -12.31 12.65 -3.31
N PRO A 285 -12.11 11.40 -2.87
CA PRO A 285 -11.24 10.48 -3.61
C PRO A 285 -11.80 10.26 -5.01
N ILE A 286 -10.91 10.11 -5.98
CA ILE A 286 -11.24 9.63 -7.32
C ILE A 286 -11.46 8.12 -7.20
N VAL A 287 -12.50 7.59 -7.84
CA VAL A 287 -12.90 6.18 -7.77
C VAL A 287 -13.04 5.66 -9.19
N ALA A 288 -12.92 4.34 -9.35
CA ALA A 288 -13.03 3.69 -10.65
C ALA A 288 -14.42 3.87 -11.26
N ASP A 289 -14.46 4.09 -12.57
CA ASP A 289 -15.70 4.23 -13.34
C ASP A 289 -16.36 2.86 -13.60
N ALA A 290 -17.61 2.87 -14.06
CA ALA A 290 -18.40 1.65 -14.22
C ALA A 290 -17.74 0.59 -15.13
N THR A 291 -17.02 1.02 -16.17
CA THR A 291 -16.29 0.14 -17.09
C THR A 291 -15.13 -0.58 -16.40
N ASP A 292 -14.34 0.13 -15.58
CA ASP A 292 -13.21 -0.46 -14.85
C ASP A 292 -13.65 -1.49 -13.81
N LEU A 293 -14.87 -1.33 -13.28
CA LEU A 293 -15.46 -2.23 -12.29
C LEU A 293 -15.91 -3.57 -12.87
N GLU A 294 -16.27 -3.62 -14.15
CA GLU A 294 -16.63 -4.84 -14.87
C GLU A 294 -15.38 -5.69 -15.17
N ASP A 295 -14.29 -5.03 -15.58
CA ASP A 295 -13.04 -5.69 -15.96
C ASP A 295 -12.14 -6.05 -14.77
N ASN A 296 -12.25 -5.34 -13.64
CA ASN A 296 -11.38 -5.54 -12.50
C ASN A 296 -12.11 -5.43 -11.15
N HIS A 297 -12.41 -6.57 -10.53
CA HIS A 297 -13.01 -6.62 -9.20
C HIS A 297 -12.22 -5.88 -8.10
N ARG A 298 -10.90 -5.69 -8.26
CA ARG A 298 -10.08 -4.92 -7.31
C ARG A 298 -10.37 -3.43 -7.37
N ALA A 299 -10.83 -2.92 -8.51
CA ALA A 299 -11.13 -1.50 -8.71
C ALA A 299 -12.26 -1.00 -7.82
N ARG A 300 -13.13 -1.90 -7.35
CA ARG A 300 -14.31 -1.56 -6.52
C ARG A 300 -14.00 -0.86 -5.21
N SER A 301 -12.86 -1.18 -4.59
CA SER A 301 -12.47 -0.59 -3.30
C SER A 301 -11.38 0.47 -3.44
N ALA A 302 -10.90 0.71 -4.66
CA ALA A 302 -9.82 1.63 -4.91
C ALA A 302 -10.28 3.08 -4.77
N LYS A 303 -9.44 3.87 -4.11
CA LYS A 303 -9.64 5.31 -3.92
C LYS A 303 -8.32 6.02 -4.12
N LEU A 304 -8.31 6.94 -5.08
CA LEU A 304 -7.17 7.78 -5.39
C LEU A 304 -7.28 9.15 -4.70
N ARG A 305 -6.22 9.55 -4.01
CA ARG A 305 -6.03 10.87 -3.39
C ARG A 305 -4.75 11.51 -3.90
N VAL A 306 -4.83 12.81 -4.17
CA VAL A 306 -3.71 13.55 -4.74
C VAL A 306 -3.49 14.85 -3.96
N ALA A 307 -2.23 15.13 -3.66
CA ALA A 307 -1.78 16.36 -3.02
C ALA A 307 -0.69 17.03 -3.87
N GLU A 308 -0.67 18.36 -3.86
CA GLU A 308 0.34 19.19 -4.50
C GLU A 308 1.14 19.94 -3.43
N ILE A 309 2.46 19.86 -3.51
CA ILE A 309 3.37 20.53 -2.57
C ILE A 309 3.41 22.03 -2.88
N LEU A 310 3.33 22.86 -1.84
CA LEU A 310 3.30 24.31 -1.95
C LEU A 310 4.59 24.98 -1.46
N LYS A 311 5.35 24.32 -0.60
CA LYS A 311 6.65 24.77 -0.10
C LYS A 311 7.48 23.58 0.39
#